data_AF-A0A536NPX9-F1
#
_entry.id   AF-A0A536NPX9-F1
#
_cell.length_a   1.000
_cell.length_b   1.000
_cell.length_c   1.000
_cell.angle_alpha   90.00
_cell.angle_beta   90.00
_cell.angle_gamma   90.00
#
_symmetry.space_group_name_H-M   'P 1'
#
loop_
_entity.id
_entity.type
_entity.pdbx_description
1 polymer ?
#
loop_
_entity_poly.entity_id
_entity_poly.type
_entity_poly.pdbx_seq_one_letter_code
_entity_poly.pdbx_strand_id
1 'polypeptide(L)' 'MSPTVAAQQAVSLARSGRYDTICVHGDSPGAGHIAAAVRQALREAGIETAPLAR' A
#
# COMPACT_ATOMS: atom_id res chain seq x y z
N MET A 1 -5.50 5.94 11.67
CA MET A 1 -4.14 5.61 11.22
C MET A 1 -3.62 6.75 10.36
N SER A 2 -2.34 7.13 10.47
CA SER A 2 -1.76 8.20 9.63
C SER A 2 -1.53 7.68 8.19
N PRO A 3 -1.99 8.38 7.13
CA PRO A 3 -1.72 7.99 5.75
C PRO A 3 -0.22 7.83 5.45
N THR A 4 0.61 8.71 5.99
CA THR A 4 2.08 8.66 5.80
C THR A 4 2.68 7.39 6.40
N VAL A 5 2.25 7.00 7.60
CA VAL A 5 2.78 5.81 8.28
C VAL A 5 2.38 4.54 7.52
N ALA A 6 1.12 4.46 7.06
CA ALA A 6 0.65 3.33 6.26
C ALA A 6 1.42 3.21 4.93
N ALA A 7 1.68 4.34 4.27
CA ALA A 7 2.44 4.37 3.02
C ALA A 7 3.89 3.90 3.21
N GLN A 8 4.58 4.38 4.26
CA GLN A 8 5.94 3.96 4.60
C GLN A 8 6.01 2.46 4.90
N GLN A 9 5.05 1.94 5.66
CA GLN A 9 4.97 0.52 5.97
C GLN A 9 4.72 -0.32 4.71
N ALA A 10 3.83 0.10 3.82
CA ALA A 10 3.57 -0.61 2.57
C ALA A 10 4.82 -0.73 1.69
N VAL A 11 5.61 0.36 1.57
CA VAL A 11 6.88 0.33 0.83
C VAL A 11 7.89 -0.61 1.50
N SER A 12 7.97 -0.61 2.83
CA SER A 12 8.85 -1.54 3.56
C SER A 12 8.48 -3.00 3.34
N LEU A 13 7.18 -3.34 3.42
CA LEU A 13 6.68 -4.68 3.17
C LEU A 13 6.94 -5.14 1.74
N ALA A 14 6.65 -4.28 0.75
CA ALA A 14 6.86 -4.62 -0.67
C ALA A 14 8.34 -4.81 -1.01
N ARG A 15 9.24 -3.98 -0.47
CA ARG A 15 10.69 -4.13 -0.67
C ARG A 15 11.28 -5.37 -0.01
N SER A 16 10.60 -5.93 0.98
CA SER A 16 11.09 -7.14 1.66
C SER A 16 11.06 -8.38 0.76
N GLY A 17 10.22 -8.40 -0.28
CA GLY A 17 10.01 -9.57 -1.14
C GLY A 17 9.38 -10.78 -0.41
N ARG A 18 8.89 -10.61 0.82
CA ARG A 18 8.31 -11.69 1.63
C ARG A 18 6.81 -11.89 1.45
N TYR A 19 6.15 -10.98 0.75
CA TYR A 19 4.70 -10.95 0.59
C TYR A 19 4.33 -10.62 -0.85
N ASP A 20 3.35 -11.34 -1.38
CA ASP A 20 2.83 -11.10 -2.72
C ASP A 20 1.73 -10.03 -2.73
N THR A 21 1.01 -9.87 -1.62
CA THR A 21 -0.11 -8.93 -1.50
C THR A 21 -0.12 -8.19 -0.18
N ILE A 22 -0.65 -6.96 -0.21
CA ILE A 22 -0.90 -6.12 0.97
C ILE A 22 -2.38 -5.78 1.00
N CYS A 23 -3.08 -6.12 2.07
CA CYS A 23 -4.48 -5.74 2.26
C CYS A 23 -4.58 -4.28 2.68
N VAL A 24 -5.49 -3.54 2.04
CA VAL A 24 -5.84 -2.16 2.43
C VAL A 24 -7.31 -2.15 2.84
N HIS A 25 -7.60 -1.65 4.05
CA HIS A 25 -8.96 -1.61 4.59
C HIS A 25 -9.68 -0.35 4.10
N GLY A 26 -10.98 -0.48 3.83
CA GLY A 26 -11.86 0.58 3.29
C GLY A 26 -13.06 0.89 4.18
N ASP A 27 -13.06 0.44 5.44
CA ASP A 27 -14.22 0.36 6.33
C ASP A 27 -14.41 1.58 7.24
N SER A 28 -13.51 2.56 7.18
CA SER A 28 -13.45 3.69 8.10
C SER A 28 -13.43 5.04 7.37
N PRO A 29 -13.95 6.12 7.97
CA PRO A 29 -13.78 7.47 7.45
C PRO A 29 -12.29 7.79 7.20
N GLY A 30 -11.96 8.22 5.98
CA GLY A 30 -10.58 8.51 5.57
C GLY A 30 -9.77 7.30 5.07
N ALA A 31 -10.33 6.09 5.08
CA ALA A 31 -9.65 4.90 4.53
C ALA A 31 -9.24 5.06 3.06
N GLY A 32 -10.06 5.74 2.25
CA GLY A 32 -9.72 6.08 0.86
C GLY A 32 -8.46 6.95 0.74
N HIS A 33 -8.22 7.89 1.67
CA HIS A 33 -7.01 8.70 1.68
C HIS A 33 -5.77 7.86 2.01
N ILE A 34 -5.91 6.89 2.92
CA ILE A 34 -4.85 5.94 3.25
C ILE A 34 -4.52 5.08 2.02
N ALA A 35 -5.55 4.53 1.35
CA ALA A 35 -5.36 3.73 0.14
C ALA A 35 -4.67 4.52 -0.98
N ALA A 36 -5.07 5.78 -1.19
CA ALA A 36 -4.45 6.68 -2.16
C ALA A 36 -2.97 6.96 -1.82
N ALA A 37 -2.66 7.25 -0.56
CA ALA A 37 -1.28 7.50 -0.10
C ALA A 37 -0.39 6.26 -0.27
N VAL A 38 -0.89 5.07 0.08
CA VAL A 38 -0.18 3.80 -0.13
C VAL A 38 0.10 3.58 -1.62
N ARG A 39 -0.92 3.75 -2.48
CA ARG A 39 -0.76 3.56 -3.93
C ARG A 39 0.25 4.55 -4.52
N GLN A 40 0.22 5.81 -4.10
CA GLN A 40 1.16 6.82 -4.57
C GLN A 40 2.59 6.48 -4.15
N ALA A 41 2.82 6.12 -2.89
CA ALA A 41 4.16 5.83 -2.39
C ALA A 41 4.78 4.57 -3.04
N LEU A 42 3.98 3.54 -3.31
CA LEU A 42 4.46 2.36 -4.06
C LEU A 42 4.92 2.74 -5.48
N ARG A 43 4.12 3.56 -6.19
CA ARG A 43 4.48 4.05 -7.52
C ARG A 43 5.74 4.91 -7.50
N GLU A 44 5.85 5.85 -6.55
CA GLU A 44 7.05 6.69 -6.38
C GLU A 44 8.30 5.87 -6.02
N ALA A 45 8.12 4.74 -5.32
CA ALA A 45 9.18 3.79 -5.02
C ALA A 45 9.54 2.86 -6.20
N GLY A 46 8.90 3.00 -7.36
CA GLY A 46 9.12 2.16 -8.55
C GLY A 46 8.50 0.76 -8.46
N ILE A 47 7.49 0.58 -7.60
CA ILE A 47 6.82 -0.71 -7.37
C ILE A 47 5.45 -0.68 -8.06
N GLU A 48 5.33 -1.43 -9.14
CA GLU A 48 4.07 -1.58 -9.87
C GLU A 48 3.12 -2.54 -9.12
N THR A 49 1.85 -2.17 -9.05
CA THR A 49 0.79 -2.99 -8.44
C THR A 49 -0.03 -3.67 -9.52
N ALA A 50 -0.29 -4.97 -9.37
CA ALA A 50 -1.14 -5.76 -10.26
C ALA A 50 -2.15 -6.61 -9.47
N PRO A 51 -3.23 -7.10 -10.11
CA PRO A 51 -4.05 -8.16 -9.53
C PRO A 51 -3.19 -9.39 -9.20
N LEU A 52 -3.53 -10.08 -8.13
CA LEU A 52 -2.92 -11.38 -7.83
C LEU A 52 -3.23 -12.34 -9.00
N ALA A 53 -2.21 -13.00 -9.52
CA ALA A 53 -2.39 -14.01 -10.56
C ALA A 53 -3.35 -15.11 -10.06
N ARG A 54 -4.16 -15.65 -10.96
CA ARG A 54 -5.05 -16.79 -10.67
C ARG A 54 -4.28 -18.10 -10.59
#